data_AF-A0A7K2MPF3-F1
#
_entry.id   AF-A0A7K2MPF3-F1
#
_cell.length_a   1.000
_cell.length_b   1.000
_cell.length_c   1.000
_cell.angle_alpha   90.00
_cell.angle_beta   90.00
_cell.angle_gamma   90.00
#
_symmetry.space_group_name_H-M   'P 1'
#
loop_
_entity.id
_entity.type
_entity.pdbx_description
1 polymer ?
#
loop_
_entity_poly.entity_id
_entity_poly.type
_entity_poly.pdbx_seq_one_letter_code
_entity_poly.pdbx_strand_id
1 'polypeptide(L)'
;MSIKSPPGGANVRVLIFYGSAAAGDESPVVNAGIAAIERIGLSGPARERFKVEATDNADVFTNGKKLGRFNAVVFLTGGGDVLTPAQEAGLEAYMEAGGGFLGIHDAARAEPYSDWFTGLVGARPAADSPAKVQRATV
;
A
#
# COMPACT_ATOMS: atom_id res chain seq x y z
N MET A 1 -14.86 11.72 4.07
CA MET A 1 -14.81 11.52 2.60
C MET A 1 -15.81 10.44 2.21
N SER A 2 -16.49 10.52 1.06
CA SER A 2 -17.41 9.44 0.61
C SER A 2 -16.66 8.46 -0.29
N ILE A 3 -16.55 7.21 0.16
CA ILE A 3 -15.95 6.09 -0.59
C ILE A 3 -17.03 5.04 -0.81
N LYS A 4 -17.03 4.45 -2.01
CA LYS A 4 -17.90 3.30 -2.32
C LYS A 4 -17.57 2.14 -1.39
N SER A 5 -18.58 1.50 -0.78
CA SER A 5 -18.40 0.29 0.04
C SER A 5 -19.09 -0.94 -0.59
N PRO A 6 -18.38 -2.05 -0.82
CA PRO A 6 -16.92 -2.16 -0.79
C PRO A 6 -16.28 -1.38 -1.97
N PRO A 7 -15.04 -0.89 -1.80
CA PRO A 7 -14.28 -0.30 -2.90
C PRO A 7 -14.02 -1.28 -4.05
N GLY A 8 -13.84 -0.75 -5.27
CA GLY A 8 -13.55 -1.55 -6.45
C GLY A 8 -14.78 -2.20 -7.10
N GLY A 9 -14.55 -3.32 -7.79
CA GLY A 9 -15.61 -4.07 -8.50
C GLY A 9 -15.12 -5.38 -9.11
N ALA A 10 -15.93 -5.98 -9.99
CA ALA A 10 -15.64 -7.28 -10.63
C ALA A 10 -14.38 -7.26 -11.52
N ASN A 11 -14.11 -6.11 -12.14
CA ASN A 11 -12.83 -5.87 -12.81
C ASN A 11 -11.83 -5.40 -11.76
N VAL A 12 -11.12 -6.34 -11.12
CA VAL A 12 -10.24 -6.06 -9.98
C VAL A 12 -9.16 -5.06 -10.36
N ARG A 13 -9.01 -4.01 -9.55
CA ARG A 13 -7.95 -3.00 -9.68
C ARG A 13 -7.18 -2.85 -8.38
N VAL A 14 -5.87 -2.76 -8.49
CA VAL A 14 -4.93 -2.59 -7.38
C VAL A 14 -4.18 -1.28 -7.57
N LEU A 15 -4.17 -0.44 -6.53
CA LEU A 15 -3.36 0.77 -6.48
C LEU A 15 -2.02 0.42 -5.81
N ILE A 16 -0.89 0.68 -6.46
CA ILE A 16 0.43 0.64 -5.80
C ILE A 16 0.79 2.08 -5.44
N PHE A 17 0.91 2.34 -4.14
CA PHE A 17 1.44 3.59 -3.64
C PHE A 17 2.91 3.39 -3.29
N TYR A 18 3.79 4.17 -3.92
CA TYR A 18 5.24 4.12 -3.72
C TYR A 18 5.86 5.46 -3.30
N GLY A 19 5.06 6.35 -2.71
CA GLY A 19 5.54 7.60 -2.14
C GLY A 19 6.63 7.38 -1.09
N SER A 20 7.61 8.28 -1.04
CA SER A 20 8.80 8.20 -0.18
C SER A 20 8.89 9.41 0.74
N ALA A 21 9.18 9.17 2.03
CA ALA A 21 9.49 10.23 2.98
C ALA A 21 10.90 10.82 2.75
N ALA A 22 11.78 10.07 2.08
CA ALA A 22 13.10 10.53 1.68
C ALA A 22 13.06 11.19 0.30
N ALA A 23 13.69 12.35 0.17
CA ALA A 23 13.91 13.01 -1.11
C ALA A 23 14.90 12.22 -1.98
N GLY A 24 14.64 12.16 -3.29
CA GLY A 24 15.51 11.50 -4.26
C GLY A 24 14.73 10.82 -5.38
N ASP A 25 15.48 10.23 -6.32
CA ASP A 25 14.90 9.47 -7.43
C ASP A 25 14.30 8.15 -6.96
N GLU A 26 13.33 7.65 -7.74
CA GLU A 26 12.69 6.37 -7.50
C GLU A 26 13.73 5.23 -7.46
N SER A 27 13.72 4.46 -6.38
CA SER A 27 14.64 3.33 -6.21
C SER A 27 14.39 2.24 -7.26
N PRO A 28 15.44 1.59 -7.81
CA PRO A 28 15.29 0.42 -8.69
C PRO A 28 14.46 -0.72 -8.06
N VAL A 29 14.39 -0.78 -6.73
CA VAL A 29 13.57 -1.75 -6.00
C VAL A 29 12.08 -1.50 -6.19
N VAL A 30 11.65 -0.23 -6.25
CA VAL A 30 10.25 0.14 -6.49
C VAL A 30 9.83 -0.31 -7.88
N ASN A 31 10.63 0.02 -8.90
CA ASN A 31 10.43 -0.44 -10.28
C ASN A 31 10.32 -1.97 -10.37
N ALA A 32 11.21 -2.70 -9.70
CA ALA A 32 11.17 -4.17 -9.66
C ALA A 32 9.89 -4.70 -8.97
N GLY A 33 9.46 -4.06 -7.89
CA GLY A 33 8.24 -4.41 -7.16
C GLY A 33 6.97 -4.16 -7.98
N ILE A 34 6.86 -3.00 -8.65
CA ILE A 34 5.76 -2.69 -9.57
C ILE A 34 5.68 -3.75 -10.68
N ALA A 35 6.81 -4.01 -11.36
CA ALA A 35 6.86 -5.00 -12.44
C ALA A 35 6.52 -6.43 -11.95
N ALA A 36 6.87 -6.78 -10.72
CA ALA A 36 6.50 -8.05 -10.12
C ALA A 36 4.98 -8.14 -9.89
N ILE A 37 4.37 -7.11 -9.30
CA ILE A 37 2.92 -7.09 -9.02
C ILE A 37 2.11 -7.05 -10.31
N GLU A 38 2.54 -6.28 -11.31
CA GLU A 38 1.91 -6.26 -12.64
C GLU A 38 1.93 -7.64 -13.30
N ARG A 39 3.08 -8.30 -13.29
CA ARG A 39 3.20 -9.66 -13.82
C ARG A 39 2.32 -10.66 -13.05
N ILE A 40 2.24 -10.54 -11.73
CA ILE A 40 1.32 -11.36 -10.92
C ILE A 40 -0.13 -11.13 -11.37
N GLY A 41 -0.55 -9.87 -11.49
CA GLY A 41 -1.91 -9.51 -11.91
C GLY A 41 -2.30 -9.94 -13.32
N LEU A 42 -1.32 -10.12 -14.20
CA LEU A 42 -1.51 -10.66 -15.55
C LEU A 42 -1.37 -12.19 -15.60
N SER A 43 -0.78 -12.80 -14.57
CA SER A 43 -0.60 -14.24 -14.44
C SER A 43 -1.82 -14.91 -13.80
N GLY A 44 -1.93 -16.23 -13.95
CA GLY A 44 -3.03 -17.01 -13.38
C GLY A 44 -4.31 -17.05 -14.23
N PRO A 45 -5.35 -17.76 -13.73
CA PRO A 45 -6.65 -17.88 -14.38
C PRO A 45 -7.27 -16.52 -14.69
N ALA A 46 -7.95 -16.38 -15.82
CA ALA A 46 -8.52 -15.10 -16.25
C ALA A 46 -9.43 -14.43 -15.20
N ARG A 47 -10.12 -15.24 -14.37
CA ARG A 47 -10.99 -14.80 -13.28
C ARG A 47 -10.25 -14.21 -12.06
N GLU A 48 -8.94 -14.45 -11.96
CA GLU A 48 -8.07 -14.01 -10.85
C GLU A 48 -7.16 -12.84 -11.26
N ARG A 49 -7.19 -12.45 -12.54
CA ARG A 49 -6.39 -11.34 -13.06
C ARG A 49 -6.89 -10.00 -12.56
N PHE A 50 -5.97 -9.06 -12.40
CA PHE A 50 -6.26 -7.70 -11.96
C PHE A 50 -5.39 -6.67 -12.67
N LYS A 51 -5.89 -5.43 -12.72
CA LYS A 51 -5.14 -4.29 -13.26
C LYS A 51 -4.42 -3.56 -12.14
N VAL A 52 -3.24 -3.03 -12.44
CA VAL A 52 -2.43 -2.25 -11.52
C VAL A 52 -2.39 -0.81 -11.98
N GLU A 53 -2.40 0.13 -11.04
CA GLU A 53 -2.05 1.54 -11.25
C GLU A 53 -1.04 1.92 -10.17
N ALA A 54 0.14 2.38 -10.55
CA ALA A 54 1.17 2.79 -9.61
C ALA A 54 1.24 4.33 -9.53
N THR A 55 1.42 4.89 -8.33
CA THR A 55 1.64 6.32 -8.12
C THR A 55 2.44 6.61 -6.85
N ASP A 56 3.28 7.62 -6.89
CA ASP A 56 3.88 8.28 -5.72
C ASP A 56 3.04 9.44 -5.18
N ASN A 57 2.01 9.86 -5.91
CA ASN A 57 1.16 10.98 -5.53
C ASN A 57 0.10 10.56 -4.50
N ALA A 58 0.31 10.98 -3.26
CA ALA A 58 -0.58 10.73 -2.13
C ALA A 58 -1.94 11.44 -2.21
N ASP A 59 -2.17 12.37 -3.14
CA ASP A 59 -3.48 13.00 -3.39
C ASP A 59 -4.57 12.01 -3.79
N VAL A 60 -4.19 10.80 -4.20
CA VAL A 60 -5.16 9.71 -4.41
C VAL A 60 -5.96 9.43 -3.13
N PHE A 61 -5.37 9.60 -1.95
CA PHE A 61 -6.02 9.31 -0.67
C PHE A 61 -7.04 10.37 -0.26
N THR A 62 -6.98 11.59 -0.79
CA THR A 62 -7.99 12.63 -0.54
C THR A 62 -9.11 12.65 -1.60
N ASN A 63 -9.08 11.73 -2.57
CA ASN A 63 -10.08 11.63 -3.64
C ASN A 63 -10.86 10.31 -3.59
N GLY A 64 -12.00 10.33 -2.90
CA GLY A 64 -12.82 9.12 -2.69
C GLY A 64 -13.38 8.49 -3.97
N LYS A 65 -13.61 9.30 -5.02
CA LYS A 65 -14.02 8.77 -6.32
C LYS A 65 -12.87 8.03 -7.02
N LYS A 66 -11.63 8.49 -6.87
CA LYS A 66 -10.44 7.82 -7.43
C LYS A 66 -10.11 6.59 -6.59
N LEU A 67 -9.98 6.75 -5.27
CA LEU A 67 -9.61 5.68 -4.35
C LEU A 67 -10.63 4.53 -4.33
N GLY A 68 -11.93 4.86 -4.36
CA GLY A 68 -13.01 3.87 -4.37
C GLY A 68 -13.08 2.98 -5.62
N ARG A 69 -12.23 3.20 -6.64
CA ARG A 69 -12.12 2.35 -7.83
C ARG A 69 -11.20 1.14 -7.63
N PHE A 70 -10.44 1.10 -6.54
CA PHE A 70 -9.45 0.07 -6.29
C PHE A 70 -9.94 -0.90 -5.22
N ASN A 71 -9.85 -2.20 -5.53
CA ASN A 71 -10.20 -3.28 -4.61
C ASN A 71 -9.16 -3.41 -3.49
N ALA A 72 -7.90 -3.09 -3.78
CA ALA A 72 -6.83 -3.09 -2.79
C ALA A 72 -5.83 -1.94 -3.05
N VAL A 73 -5.18 -1.50 -1.98
CA VAL A 73 -4.01 -0.62 -2.00
C VAL A 73 -2.80 -1.40 -1.52
N VAL A 74 -1.70 -1.27 -2.27
CA VAL A 74 -0.39 -1.83 -1.95
C VAL A 74 0.52 -0.69 -1.54
N PHE A 75 1.11 -0.77 -0.35
CA PHE A 75 2.17 0.13 0.07
C PHE A 75 3.52 -0.51 -0.29
N LEU A 76 4.19 0.09 -1.26
CA LEU A 76 5.54 -0.24 -1.71
C LEU A 76 6.46 0.96 -1.39
N THR A 77 6.58 1.28 -0.11
CA THR A 77 7.34 2.45 0.39
C THR A 77 8.47 2.00 1.31
N GLY A 78 9.49 2.86 1.46
CA GLY A 78 10.60 2.69 2.40
C GLY A 78 10.26 3.03 3.86
N GLY A 79 9.00 3.30 4.17
CA GLY A 79 8.54 3.70 5.50
C GLY A 79 8.70 5.20 5.76
N GLY A 80 8.57 5.60 7.03
CA GLY A 80 8.54 7.02 7.42
C GLY A 80 7.15 7.65 7.26
N ASP A 81 7.08 8.95 7.52
CA ASP A 81 5.87 9.77 7.40
C ASP A 81 5.66 10.17 5.93
N VAL A 82 4.75 9.48 5.24
CA VAL A 82 4.50 9.60 3.79
C VAL A 82 3.13 10.16 3.46
N LEU A 83 2.23 10.23 4.44
CA LEU A 83 0.88 10.77 4.32
C LEU A 83 0.69 11.96 5.25
N THR A 84 0.11 13.02 4.72
CA THR A 84 -0.47 14.08 5.57
C THR A 84 -1.68 13.54 6.36
N PRO A 85 -2.09 14.20 7.46
CA PRO A 85 -3.27 13.78 8.24
C PRO A 85 -4.56 13.63 7.41
N ALA A 86 -4.74 14.46 6.38
CA ALA A 86 -5.90 14.37 5.49
C ALA A 86 -5.84 13.14 4.57
N GLN A 87 -4.63 12.74 4.15
CA GLN A 87 -4.41 11.55 3.34
C GLN A 87 -4.54 10.28 4.19
N GLU A 88 -4.04 10.29 5.44
CA GLU A 88 -4.24 9.20 6.39
C GLU A 88 -5.72 8.98 6.68
N ALA A 89 -6.48 10.03 7.00
CA ALA A 89 -7.94 9.93 7.20
C ALA A 89 -8.67 9.39 5.96
N GLY A 90 -8.13 9.62 4.77
CA GLY A 90 -8.64 9.08 3.52
C GLY A 90 -8.37 7.58 3.36
N LEU A 91 -7.18 7.11 3.76
CA LEU A 91 -6.84 5.69 3.81
C LEU A 91 -7.66 4.98 4.90
N GLU A 92 -7.85 5.60 6.07
CA GLU A 92 -8.73 5.09 7.13
C GLU A 92 -10.16 4.87 6.63
N ALA A 93 -10.76 5.89 6.02
CA ALA A 93 -12.09 5.76 5.43
C ALA A 93 -12.16 4.66 4.35
N TYR A 94 -11.06 4.40 3.63
CA TYR A 94 -10.99 3.31 2.64
C TYR A 94 -10.98 1.93 3.32
N MET A 95 -10.22 1.79 4.40
CA MET A 95 -10.17 0.55 5.18
C MET A 95 -11.52 0.27 5.85
N GLU A 96 -12.15 1.27 6.46
CA GLU A 96 -13.48 1.16 7.06
C GLU A 96 -14.56 0.77 6.03
N ALA A 97 -14.42 1.21 4.77
CA ALA A 97 -15.32 0.83 3.69
C ALA A 97 -15.14 -0.62 3.21
N GLY A 98 -14.15 -1.36 3.72
CA GLY A 98 -13.84 -2.75 3.34
C GLY A 98 -12.79 -2.88 2.23
N GLY A 99 -11.94 -1.87 2.06
CA GLY A 99 -10.81 -1.92 1.13
C GLY A 99 -9.71 -2.90 1.56
N GLY A 100 -9.02 -3.50 0.57
CA GLY A 100 -7.90 -4.38 0.84
C GLY A 100 -6.58 -3.62 1.05
N PHE A 101 -5.72 -4.12 1.94
CA PHE A 101 -4.40 -3.54 2.18
C PHE A 101 -3.29 -4.60 2.07
N LEU A 102 -2.19 -4.24 1.42
CA LEU A 102 -0.95 -5.02 1.38
C LEU A 102 0.24 -4.10 1.61
N GLY A 103 0.91 -4.22 2.75
CA GLY A 103 2.21 -3.59 2.98
C GLY A 103 3.35 -4.53 2.61
N ILE A 104 4.33 -4.04 1.84
CA ILE A 104 5.53 -4.80 1.48
C ILE A 104 6.74 -4.24 2.24
N HIS A 105 7.44 -5.11 2.98
CA HIS A 105 8.70 -4.80 3.67
C HIS A 105 8.60 -3.58 4.63
N ASP A 106 9.32 -2.49 4.33
CA ASP A 106 9.39 -1.30 5.17
C ASP A 106 8.08 -0.47 5.16
N ALA A 107 7.08 -0.87 4.38
CA ALA A 107 5.72 -0.36 4.54
C ALA A 107 5.19 -0.55 5.97
N ALA A 108 5.65 -1.57 6.71
CA ALA A 108 5.31 -1.73 8.13
C ALA A 108 5.88 -0.62 9.04
N ARG A 109 6.86 0.15 8.54
CA ARG A 109 7.46 1.32 9.20
C ARG A 109 6.89 2.65 8.69
N ALA A 110 5.87 2.63 7.82
CA ALA A 110 5.19 3.85 7.36
C ALA A 110 4.33 4.47 8.47
N GLU A 111 4.16 5.79 8.46
CA GLU A 111 3.40 6.55 9.45
C GLU A 111 3.81 6.23 10.90
N PRO A 112 5.08 6.41 11.29
CA PRO A 112 5.59 5.99 12.59
C PRO A 112 4.91 6.68 13.79
N TYR A 113 4.25 7.81 13.55
CA TYR A 113 3.55 8.60 14.56
C TYR A 113 2.03 8.35 14.59
N SER A 114 1.51 7.52 13.68
CA SER A 114 0.09 7.18 13.63
C SER A 114 -0.23 5.94 14.45
N ASP A 115 -1.02 6.13 15.51
CA ASP A 115 -1.60 5.03 16.30
C ASP A 115 -2.58 4.20 15.45
N TRP A 116 -3.33 4.87 14.57
CA TRP A 116 -4.27 4.21 13.66
C TRP A 116 -3.53 3.27 12.70
N PHE A 117 -2.47 3.77 12.02
CA PHE A 117 -1.69 2.95 11.09
C PHE A 117 -0.98 1.81 11.83
N THR A 118 -0.52 2.05 13.06
CA THR A 118 0.02 0.99 13.92
C THR A 118 -1.01 -0.10 14.19
N GLY A 119 -2.27 0.27 14.45
CA GLY A 119 -3.39 -0.65 14.58
C GLY A 119 -3.69 -1.41 13.29
N LEU A 120 -3.62 -0.74 12.14
CA LEU A 120 -3.82 -1.36 10.82
C LEU A 120 -2.81 -2.49 10.55
N VAL A 121 -1.52 -2.25 10.81
CA VAL A 121 -0.47 -3.26 10.56
C VAL A 121 -0.33 -4.27 11.71
N GLY A 122 -0.93 -4.00 12.87
CA GLY A 122 -1.00 -4.87 14.04
C GLY A 122 0.29 -4.94 14.88
N ALA A 123 1.46 -4.87 14.26
CA ALA A 123 2.75 -4.76 14.95
C ALA A 123 3.80 -4.12 14.05
N ARG A 124 4.81 -3.48 14.65
CA ARG A 124 5.92 -2.86 13.93
C ARG A 124 7.22 -3.62 14.14
N PRO A 125 8.13 -3.65 13.16
CA PRO A 125 9.43 -4.27 13.35
C PRO A 125 10.24 -3.49 14.40
N ALA A 126 10.72 -4.19 15.43
CA ALA A 126 11.51 -3.60 16.51
C ALA A 126 12.82 -2.98 15.97
N ALA A 127 13.32 -1.95 16.66
CA ALA A 127 14.53 -1.23 16.25
C ALA A 127 15.78 -2.13 16.23
N ASP A 128 15.81 -3.17 17.06
CA ASP A 128 16.86 -4.18 17.18
C ASP A 128 16.59 -5.44 16.33
N SER A 129 15.59 -5.40 15.45
CA SER A 129 15.29 -6.52 14.55
C SER A 129 16.52 -6.86 13.68
N PRO A 130 16.83 -8.14 13.46
CA PRO A 130 17.96 -8.53 12.62
C PRO A 130 17.82 -7.99 11.19
N ALA A 131 18.76 -7.16 10.75
CA ALA A 131 18.78 -6.61 9.39
C ALA A 131 19.43 -7.54 8.34
N LYS A 132 20.11 -8.60 8.80
CA LYS A 132 20.72 -9.61 7.92
C LYS A 132 19.78 -10.80 7.76
N VAL A 133 19.86 -11.46 6.61
CA VAL A 133 19.15 -12.72 6.34
C VAL A 133 19.39 -13.70 7.49
N GLN A 134 18.30 -14.14 8.12
CA GLN A 134 18.33 -15.16 9.16
C GLN A 134 17.93 -16.50 8.57
N ARG A 135 18.56 -17.58 9.03
CA ARG A 135 18.07 -18.94 8.74
C ARG A 135 16.84 -19.18 9.60
N ALA A 136 15.68 -19.39 8.97
CA ALA A 136 14.49 -19.82 9.69
C ALA A 136 14.68 -21.27 10.19
N THR A 137 14.39 -21.50 11.47
CA THR A 137 14.25 -22.83 12.04
C THR A 137 12.76 -23.16 12.04
N VAL A 138 12.38 -24.25 11.39
CA VAL A 138 10.99 -24.76 11.35
C VAL A 138 10.93 -26.05 12.15
#